data_AF-U2CV07-F1
#
_entry.id   AF-U2CV07-F1
#
_cell.length_a   1.000
_cell.length_b   1.000
_cell.length_c   1.000
_cell.angle_alpha   90.00
_cell.angle_beta   90.00
_cell.angle_gamma   90.00
#
_symmetry.space_group_name_H-M   'P 1'
#
loop_
_entity.id
_entity.type
_entity.pdbx_description
1 polymer ?
#
loop_
_entity_poly.entity_id
_entity_poly.type
_entity_poly.pdbx_seq_one_letter_code
_entity_poly.pdbx_strand_id
1 'polypeptide(L)'
;MAARACIRDVGRAMNYSYAEVDRIAKMIPTMLGITIDKALNINPELKTAYEDDTRVKELIDVARSLEGLPRHSGTHAAGVVIASQPLVSYVPMQKNEGNIVTQFTMGTLEELGLLKMDFLGLRTLTVMRDAVEMIKSGLDIDIDLDKINFEDKDVYRMIGEGKTVGVFQLESPGMTSFMKELKPDNLEDIIAGISLYRPGPMAEIPRYIEGKRNPEKTHYETPALESILNVTYGVMVYQGAKRC
;
A
#
# COMPACT_ATOMS: atom_id res chain seq x y z
N MET A 1 -17.20 -5.53 -9.18
CA MET A 1 -17.24 -6.07 -7.80
C MET A 1 -16.07 -7.02 -7.63
N ALA A 2 -15.38 -6.99 -6.48
CA ALA A 2 -14.31 -7.96 -6.20
C ALA A 2 -14.89 -9.36 -5.95
N ALA A 3 -14.16 -10.41 -6.33
CA ALA A 3 -14.58 -11.82 -6.28
C ALA A 3 -15.30 -12.20 -4.97
N ARG A 4 -14.68 -11.94 -3.80
CA ARG A 4 -15.25 -12.25 -2.49
C ARG A 4 -16.55 -11.51 -2.19
N ALA A 5 -16.61 -10.22 -2.54
CA ALA A 5 -17.80 -9.40 -2.32
C ALA A 5 -18.94 -9.86 -3.23
N CYS A 6 -18.62 -10.19 -4.49
CA CYS A 6 -19.59 -10.70 -5.46
C CYS A 6 -20.28 -11.97 -4.94
N ILE A 7 -19.50 -12.96 -4.48
CA ILE A 7 -20.03 -14.22 -3.90
C ILE A 7 -20.96 -13.93 -2.71
N ARG A 8 -20.57 -12.99 -1.85
CA ARG A 8 -21.39 -12.60 -0.69
C ARG A 8 -22.74 -11.98 -1.08
N ASP A 9 -22.75 -11.11 -2.09
CA ASP A 9 -23.96 -10.46 -2.54
C ASP A 9 -24.92 -11.41 -3.26
N VAL A 10 -24.37 -12.24 -4.15
CA VAL A 10 -25.15 -13.23 -4.89
C VAL A 10 -25.73 -14.26 -3.95
N GLY A 11 -24.93 -14.76 -2.99
CA GLY A 11 -25.40 -15.71 -1.98
C GLY A 11 -26.56 -15.16 -1.15
N ARG A 12 -26.48 -13.87 -0.76
CA ARG A 12 -27.58 -13.20 -0.08
C ARG A 12 -28.84 -13.08 -0.96
N ALA A 13 -28.67 -12.74 -2.25
CA ALA A 13 -29.79 -12.61 -3.17
C ALA A 13 -30.47 -13.95 -3.48
N MET A 14 -29.70 -15.04 -3.55
CA MET A 14 -30.19 -16.39 -3.79
C MET A 14 -30.62 -17.13 -2.50
N ASN A 15 -30.75 -16.42 -1.38
CA ASN A 15 -31.24 -16.93 -0.10
C ASN A 15 -30.39 -18.08 0.49
N TYR A 16 -29.06 -17.95 0.41
CA TYR A 16 -28.11 -18.81 1.13
C TYR A 16 -27.90 -18.28 2.55
N SER A 17 -27.55 -19.17 3.48
CA SER A 17 -27.21 -18.70 4.82
C SER A 17 -25.88 -17.93 4.82
N TYR A 18 -25.75 -16.95 5.72
CA TYR A 18 -24.51 -16.18 5.84
C TYR A 18 -23.29 -17.07 6.10
N ALA A 19 -23.46 -18.12 6.90
CA ALA A 19 -22.39 -19.05 7.24
C ALA A 19 -21.88 -19.83 6.03
N GLU A 20 -22.79 -20.32 5.17
CA GLU A 20 -22.42 -21.04 3.95
C GLU A 20 -21.65 -20.15 2.98
N VAL A 21 -22.15 -18.93 2.77
CA VAL A 21 -21.56 -17.97 1.83
C VAL A 21 -20.22 -17.44 2.33
N ASP A 22 -20.08 -17.18 3.63
CA ASP A 22 -18.82 -16.74 4.22
C ASP A 22 -17.74 -17.83 4.15
N ARG A 23 -18.12 -19.11 4.34
CA ARG A 23 -17.22 -20.25 4.14
C ARG A 23 -16.67 -20.28 2.72
N ILE A 24 -17.52 -20.15 1.70
CA ILE A 24 -17.12 -20.16 0.28
C ILE A 24 -16.28 -18.90 -0.05
N ALA A 25 -16.69 -17.73 0.43
CA ALA A 25 -15.95 -16.48 0.19
C ALA A 25 -14.54 -16.50 0.81
N LYS A 26 -14.34 -17.18 1.95
CA LYS A 26 -13.03 -17.36 2.59
C LYS A 26 -12.09 -18.28 1.79
N MET A 27 -12.62 -19.19 0.98
CA MET A 27 -11.81 -20.05 0.11
C MET A 27 -11.16 -19.27 -1.06
N ILE A 28 -11.65 -18.08 -1.41
CA ILE A 28 -10.99 -17.21 -2.39
C ILE A 28 -9.68 -16.70 -1.77
N PRO A 29 -8.49 -16.90 -2.38
CA PRO A 29 -7.22 -16.39 -1.84
C PRO A 29 -7.17 -14.86 -1.71
N THR A 30 -6.45 -14.34 -0.70
CA THR A 30 -6.19 -12.90 -0.58
C THR A 30 -5.02 -12.51 -1.48
N MET A 31 -5.30 -12.18 -2.74
CA MET A 31 -4.29 -11.73 -3.70
C MET A 31 -4.80 -10.51 -4.47
N LEU A 32 -3.89 -9.59 -4.80
CA LEU A 32 -4.21 -8.41 -5.60
C LEU A 32 -4.71 -8.85 -6.99
N GLY A 33 -5.89 -8.39 -7.41
CA GLY A 33 -6.45 -8.72 -8.72
C GLY A 33 -6.89 -10.19 -8.88
N ILE A 34 -7.19 -10.89 -7.77
CA ILE A 34 -7.78 -12.23 -7.82
C ILE A 34 -9.17 -12.19 -8.46
N THR A 35 -9.42 -13.13 -9.38
CA THR A 35 -10.73 -13.37 -9.98
C THR A 35 -11.30 -14.70 -9.51
N ILE A 36 -12.61 -14.92 -9.66
CA ILE A 36 -13.23 -16.20 -9.30
C ILE A 36 -12.59 -17.36 -10.09
N ASP A 37 -12.33 -17.17 -11.38
CA ASP A 37 -11.67 -18.18 -12.22
C ASP A 37 -10.26 -18.52 -11.75
N LYS A 38 -9.47 -17.51 -11.38
CA LYS A 38 -8.12 -17.74 -10.81
C LYS A 38 -8.21 -18.45 -9.46
N ALA A 39 -9.20 -18.10 -8.64
CA ALA A 39 -9.37 -18.74 -7.34
C ALA A 39 -9.72 -20.23 -7.47
N LEU A 40 -10.56 -20.62 -8.44
CA LEU A 40 -10.86 -22.02 -8.74
C LEU A 40 -9.63 -22.82 -9.18
N ASN A 41 -8.68 -22.19 -9.87
CA ASN A 41 -7.44 -22.85 -10.27
C ASN A 41 -6.42 -22.98 -9.13
N ILE A 42 -6.41 -22.03 -8.19
CA ILE A 42 -5.41 -21.96 -7.11
C ILE A 42 -5.83 -22.77 -5.89
N ASN A 43 -7.13 -22.78 -5.55
CA ASN A 43 -7.63 -23.46 -4.36
C ASN A 43 -8.38 -24.76 -4.73
N PRO A 44 -7.78 -25.95 -4.52
CA PRO A 44 -8.42 -27.23 -4.79
C PRO A 44 -9.74 -27.42 -4.02
N GLU A 45 -9.83 -26.94 -2.77
CA GLU A 45 -11.07 -27.09 -1.98
C GLU A 45 -12.23 -26.31 -2.59
N LEU A 46 -11.97 -25.12 -3.12
CA LEU A 46 -12.98 -24.34 -3.82
C LEU A 46 -13.43 -25.04 -5.10
N LYS A 47 -12.48 -25.65 -5.82
CA LYS A 47 -12.77 -26.41 -7.04
C LYS A 47 -13.61 -27.64 -6.73
N THR A 48 -13.25 -28.40 -5.70
CA THR A 48 -14.03 -29.55 -5.23
C THR A 48 -15.43 -29.12 -4.81
N ALA A 49 -15.57 -28.04 -4.03
CA ALA A 49 -16.88 -27.53 -3.64
C ALA A 49 -17.73 -27.09 -4.86
N TYR A 50 -17.09 -26.54 -5.89
CA TYR A 50 -17.74 -26.17 -7.15
C TYR A 50 -18.16 -27.38 -8.00
N GLU A 51 -17.41 -28.48 -7.96
CA GLU A 51 -17.69 -29.70 -8.74
C GLU A 51 -18.69 -30.62 -8.03
N ASP A 52 -18.62 -30.74 -6.71
CA ASP A 52 -19.38 -31.71 -5.91
C ASP A 52 -20.73 -31.17 -5.42
N ASP A 53 -20.85 -29.87 -5.19
CA ASP A 53 -22.08 -29.25 -4.66
C ASP A 53 -22.75 -28.38 -5.73
N THR A 54 -23.86 -28.89 -6.29
CA THR A 54 -24.68 -28.19 -7.29
C THR A 54 -25.09 -26.79 -6.84
N ARG A 55 -25.36 -26.62 -5.54
CA ARG A 55 -25.78 -25.35 -4.97
C ARG A 55 -24.61 -24.36 -4.97
N VAL A 56 -23.42 -24.80 -4.56
CA VAL A 56 -22.21 -23.97 -4.65
C VAL A 56 -21.86 -23.63 -6.09
N LYS A 57 -22.05 -24.57 -7.02
CA LYS A 57 -21.86 -24.35 -8.46
C LYS A 57 -22.73 -23.23 -8.99
N GLU A 58 -24.04 -23.26 -8.72
CA GLU A 58 -24.97 -22.21 -9.15
C GLU A 58 -24.59 -20.84 -8.58
N LEU A 59 -24.24 -20.77 -7.29
CA LEU A 59 -23.78 -19.55 -6.65
C LEU A 59 -22.54 -18.97 -7.35
N ILE A 60 -21.55 -19.82 -7.65
CA ILE A 60 -20.30 -19.41 -8.28
C ILE A 60 -20.53 -18.99 -9.72
N ASP A 61 -21.34 -19.70 -10.50
CA ASP A 61 -21.62 -19.36 -11.90
C ASP A 61 -22.34 -18.02 -12.03
N VAL A 62 -23.33 -17.76 -11.16
CA VAL A 62 -23.99 -16.45 -11.10
C VAL A 62 -22.99 -15.38 -10.66
N ALA A 63 -22.17 -15.63 -9.63
CA ALA A 63 -21.16 -14.68 -9.17
C ALA A 63 -20.10 -14.37 -10.24
N ARG A 64 -19.73 -15.34 -11.09
CA ARG A 64 -18.82 -15.14 -12.23
C ARG A 64 -19.39 -14.18 -13.25
N SER A 65 -20.70 -14.27 -13.54
CA SER A 65 -21.36 -13.35 -14.47
C SER A 65 -21.46 -11.90 -13.98
N LEU A 66 -21.38 -11.69 -12.66
CA LEU A 66 -21.51 -10.39 -12.01
C LEU A 66 -20.16 -9.83 -11.52
N GLU A 67 -19.09 -10.61 -11.60
CA GLU A 67 -17.74 -10.18 -11.26
C GLU A 67 -17.32 -8.98 -12.12
N GLY A 68 -16.60 -8.03 -11.53
CA GLY A 68 -16.12 -6.85 -12.27
C GLY A 68 -17.16 -5.74 -12.48
N LEU A 69 -18.47 -6.03 -12.38
CA LEU A 69 -19.50 -4.99 -12.55
C LEU A 69 -19.43 -3.87 -11.49
N PRO A 70 -19.61 -2.59 -11.87
CA PRO A 70 -19.71 -1.50 -10.91
C PRO A 70 -20.90 -1.71 -9.97
N ARG A 71 -20.69 -1.54 -8.66
CA ARG A 71 -21.73 -1.76 -7.63
C ARG A 71 -22.30 -0.44 -7.10
N HIS A 72 -21.43 0.48 -6.74
CA HIS A 72 -21.78 1.80 -6.21
C HIS A 72 -20.75 2.81 -6.71
N SER A 73 -21.17 4.07 -6.86
CA SER A 73 -20.26 5.20 -7.04
C SER A 73 -19.65 5.54 -5.68
N GLY A 74 -18.50 4.93 -5.37
CA GLY A 74 -17.69 5.36 -4.23
C GLY A 74 -17.00 6.68 -4.56
N THR A 75 -17.13 7.69 -3.71
CA THR A 75 -16.36 8.92 -3.85
C THR A 75 -14.90 8.64 -3.47
N HIS A 76 -13.93 9.01 -4.32
CA HIS A 76 -12.52 8.95 -3.94
C HIS A 76 -12.28 9.96 -2.83
N ALA A 77 -12.05 9.48 -1.60
CA ALA A 77 -12.03 10.33 -0.40
C ALA A 77 -11.00 11.48 -0.44
N ALA A 78 -10.02 11.43 -1.35
CA ALA A 78 -8.96 12.42 -1.47
C ALA A 78 -8.97 13.24 -2.77
N GLY A 79 -9.72 12.85 -3.80
CA GLY A 79 -9.53 13.41 -5.14
C GLY A 79 -10.36 14.67 -5.39
N VAL A 80 -9.70 15.80 -5.63
CA VAL A 80 -10.35 17.08 -5.99
C VAL A 80 -9.95 17.46 -7.41
N VAL A 81 -10.92 17.88 -8.20
CA VAL A 81 -10.73 18.31 -9.60
C VAL A 81 -10.91 19.82 -9.69
N ILE A 82 -9.98 20.47 -10.37
CA ILE A 82 -9.94 21.92 -10.58
C ILE A 82 -9.94 22.18 -12.09
N ALA A 83 -10.82 23.06 -12.54
CA ALA A 83 -10.97 23.46 -13.94
C ALA A 83 -10.92 24.98 -14.08
N SER A 84 -10.52 25.46 -15.25
CA SER A 84 -10.44 26.90 -15.57
C SER A 84 -11.80 27.54 -15.89
N GLN A 85 -12.80 26.71 -16.25
CA GLN A 85 -14.20 27.11 -16.45
C GLN A 85 -15.11 26.24 -15.56
N PRO A 86 -16.42 26.54 -15.45
CA PRO A 86 -17.34 25.73 -14.66
C PRO A 86 -17.28 24.24 -15.03
N LEU A 87 -17.11 23.37 -14.03
CA LEU A 87 -16.92 21.92 -14.25
C LEU A 87 -18.05 21.28 -15.06
N VAL A 88 -19.27 21.79 -14.94
CA VAL A 88 -20.44 21.33 -15.71
C VAL A 88 -20.29 21.48 -17.23
N SER A 89 -19.38 22.33 -17.70
CA SER A 89 -19.06 22.49 -19.12
C SER A 89 -18.15 21.38 -19.65
N TYR A 90 -17.42 20.69 -18.77
CA TYR A 90 -16.46 19.63 -19.13
C TYR A 90 -16.97 18.25 -18.78
N VAL A 91 -17.61 18.11 -17.61
CA VAL A 91 -17.93 16.80 -17.03
C VAL A 91 -19.32 16.78 -16.39
N PRO A 92 -20.07 15.69 -16.55
CA PRO A 92 -21.33 15.51 -15.85
C PRO A 92 -21.09 15.40 -14.34
N MET A 93 -21.88 16.13 -13.57
CA MET A 93 -21.79 16.19 -12.10
C MET A 93 -22.91 15.37 -11.46
N GLN A 94 -22.67 14.90 -10.25
CA GLN A 94 -23.64 14.19 -9.42
C GLN A 94 -23.55 14.72 -7.97
N LYS A 95 -24.68 14.75 -7.27
CA LYS A 95 -24.69 14.95 -5.82
C LYS A 95 -24.69 13.59 -5.12
N ASN A 96 -23.68 13.32 -4.30
CA ASN A 96 -23.56 12.10 -3.52
C ASN A 96 -23.39 12.45 -2.03
N GLU A 97 -24.34 12.05 -1.19
CA GLU A 97 -24.32 12.31 0.27
C GLU A 97 -24.02 13.78 0.64
N GLY A 98 -24.56 14.73 -0.12
CA GLY A 98 -24.35 16.17 0.10
C GLY A 98 -23.14 16.77 -0.63
N ASN A 99 -22.17 15.94 -1.05
CA ASN A 99 -21.00 16.36 -1.81
C ASN A 99 -21.28 16.39 -3.31
N ILE A 100 -20.64 17.33 -4.00
CA ILE A 100 -20.66 17.43 -5.47
C ILE A 100 -19.49 16.61 -5.99
N VAL A 101 -19.77 15.61 -6.82
CA VAL A 101 -18.78 14.69 -7.39
C VAL A 101 -18.91 14.64 -8.92
N THR A 102 -17.82 14.30 -9.61
CA THR A 102 -17.84 14.04 -11.05
C THR A 102 -18.38 12.62 -11.30
N GLN A 103 -19.13 12.42 -12.39
CA GLN A 103 -19.58 11.07 -12.78
C GLN A 103 -18.47 10.28 -13.51
N PHE A 104 -17.50 10.97 -14.09
CA PHE A 104 -16.35 10.33 -14.72
C PHE A 104 -15.35 9.80 -13.70
N THR A 105 -14.71 8.70 -14.06
CA THR A 105 -13.68 8.06 -13.25
C THR A 105 -12.36 8.82 -13.37
N MET A 106 -11.43 8.53 -12.45
CA MET A 106 -10.12 9.18 -12.38
C MET A 106 -9.39 9.19 -13.74
N GLY A 107 -9.30 8.03 -14.41
CA GLY A 107 -8.58 7.94 -15.69
C GLY A 107 -9.18 8.83 -16.78
N THR A 108 -10.52 8.86 -16.89
CA THR A 108 -11.19 9.71 -17.88
C THR A 108 -10.99 11.20 -17.59
N LEU A 109 -10.94 11.61 -16.32
CA LEU A 109 -10.70 13.02 -15.97
C LEU A 109 -9.28 13.46 -16.31
N GLU A 110 -8.29 12.58 -16.10
CA GLU A 110 -6.89 12.82 -16.47
C GLU A 110 -6.73 12.89 -18.00
N GLU A 111 -7.37 12.00 -18.75
CA GLU A 111 -7.38 12.02 -20.22
C GLU A 111 -8.02 13.30 -20.80
N LEU A 112 -9.01 13.88 -20.11
CA LEU A 112 -9.62 15.16 -20.46
C LEU A 112 -8.71 16.37 -20.14
N GLY A 113 -7.56 16.15 -19.51
CA GLY A 113 -6.60 17.20 -19.16
C GLY A 113 -7.04 18.08 -17.99
N LEU A 114 -7.96 17.60 -17.15
CA LEU A 114 -8.38 18.33 -15.96
C LEU A 114 -7.32 18.22 -14.85
N LEU A 115 -7.08 19.32 -14.14
CA LEU A 115 -6.15 19.32 -13.02
C LEU A 115 -6.78 18.55 -11.86
N LYS A 116 -6.09 17.52 -11.41
CA LYS A 116 -6.48 16.69 -10.27
C LYS A 116 -5.47 16.82 -9.15
N MET A 117 -5.94 17.08 -7.94
CA MET A 117 -5.14 17.14 -6.72
C MET A 117 -5.68 16.14 -5.70
N ASP A 118 -4.79 15.39 -5.07
CA ASP A 118 -5.15 14.48 -3.98
C ASP A 118 -4.85 15.12 -2.62
N PHE A 119 -5.88 15.21 -1.78
CA PHE A 119 -5.79 15.62 -0.39
C PHE A 119 -5.84 14.40 0.51
N LEU A 120 -4.66 13.93 0.91
CA LEU A 120 -4.52 12.75 1.76
C LEU A 120 -4.54 13.16 3.23
N GLY A 121 -5.51 12.64 3.98
CA GLY A 121 -5.57 12.78 5.44
C GLY A 121 -4.57 11.86 6.14
N LEU A 122 -3.29 12.23 6.16
CA LEU A 122 -2.25 11.42 6.79
C LEU A 122 -2.24 11.64 8.31
N ARG A 123 -2.77 10.66 9.06
CA ARG A 123 -2.87 10.72 10.53
C ARG A 123 -1.52 11.01 11.22
N THR A 124 -0.41 10.55 10.64
CA THR A 124 0.94 10.83 11.12
C THR A 124 1.21 12.32 11.30
N LEU A 125 0.79 13.16 10.35
CA LEU A 125 0.98 14.61 10.44
C LEU A 125 0.17 15.23 11.57
N THR A 126 -1.05 14.74 11.79
CA THR A 126 -1.86 15.14 12.95
C THR A 126 -1.16 14.79 14.26
N VAL A 127 -0.67 13.55 14.38
CA VAL A 127 0.05 13.09 15.59
C VAL A 127 1.31 13.91 15.84
N MET A 128 2.08 14.23 14.79
CA MET A 128 3.27 15.07 14.92
C MET A 128 2.93 16.49 15.39
N ARG A 129 1.89 17.11 14.81
CA ARG A 129 1.42 18.44 15.25
C ARG A 129 1.01 18.42 16.72
N ASP A 130 0.16 17.47 17.10
CA ASP A 130 -0.35 17.38 18.47
C ASP A 130 0.81 17.15 19.46
N ALA A 131 1.82 16.35 19.07
CA ALA A 131 3.04 16.15 19.88
C ALA A 131 3.84 17.45 20.07
N VAL A 132 4.04 18.25 19.02
CA VAL A 132 4.72 19.55 19.11
C VAL A 132 3.95 20.53 19.99
N GLU A 133 2.62 20.61 19.84
CA GLU A 133 1.77 21.46 20.68
C GLU A 133 1.85 21.06 22.16
N MET A 134 1.83 19.75 22.45
CA MET A 134 1.98 19.22 23.80
C MET A 134 3.36 19.58 24.40
N ILE A 135 4.44 19.40 23.64
CA ILE A 135 5.79 19.75 24.09
C ILE A 135 5.91 21.25 24.39
N LYS A 136 5.37 22.11 23.52
CA LYS A 136 5.35 23.56 23.73
C LYS A 136 4.57 23.93 24.99
N SER A 137 3.38 23.34 25.19
CA SER A 137 2.56 23.65 26.37
C SER A 137 3.14 23.13 27.69
N GLY A 138 3.83 21.98 27.67
CA GLY A 138 4.32 21.31 28.87
C GLY A 138 5.75 21.67 29.27
N LEU A 139 6.60 22.01 28.29
CA LEU A 139 8.04 22.23 28.48
C LEU A 139 8.51 23.61 27.99
N ASP A 140 7.64 24.41 27.36
CA ASP A 140 7.98 25.70 26.72
C ASP A 140 9.09 25.58 25.66
N ILE A 141 9.16 24.42 25.00
CA ILE A 141 10.10 24.15 23.91
C ILE A 141 9.35 24.28 22.58
N ASP A 142 9.82 25.16 21.70
CA ASP A 142 9.29 25.31 20.35
C ASP A 142 10.08 24.43 19.38
N ILE A 143 9.42 23.43 18.81
CA ILE A 143 10.03 22.49 17.85
C ILE A 143 9.63 22.88 16.43
N ASP A 144 10.63 23.22 15.61
CA ASP A 144 10.48 23.42 14.18
C ASP A 144 10.75 22.09 13.44
N LEU A 145 9.69 21.45 12.93
CA LEU A 145 9.78 20.18 12.23
C LEU A 145 10.61 20.27 10.93
N ASP A 146 10.68 21.45 10.30
CA ASP A 146 11.45 21.66 9.07
C ASP A 146 12.97 21.74 9.33
N LYS A 147 13.37 21.88 10.60
CA LYS A 147 14.78 22.02 11.02
C LYS A 147 15.24 20.89 11.95
N ILE A 148 14.57 19.74 11.91
CA ILE A 148 14.91 18.62 12.78
C ILE A 148 16.31 18.07 12.45
N ASN A 149 17.03 17.62 13.47
CA ASN A 149 18.34 16.99 13.29
C ASN A 149 18.16 15.54 12.83
N PHE A 150 18.65 15.22 11.63
CA PHE A 150 18.63 13.86 11.11
C PHE A 150 19.81 13.00 11.59
N GLU A 151 20.84 13.56 12.21
CA GLU A 151 22.04 12.81 12.64
C GLU A 151 21.96 12.25 14.07
N ASP A 152 20.76 12.22 14.67
CA ASP A 152 20.57 11.75 16.04
C ASP A 152 20.74 10.21 16.14
N LYS A 153 21.90 9.80 16.67
CA LYS A 153 22.27 8.39 16.87
C LYS A 153 21.37 7.67 17.87
N ASP A 154 20.71 8.37 18.78
CA ASP A 154 19.80 7.76 19.75
C ASP A 154 18.50 7.30 19.08
N VAL A 155 18.01 8.07 18.10
CA VAL A 155 16.85 7.69 17.26
C VAL A 155 17.16 6.42 16.47
N TYR A 156 18.31 6.36 15.82
CA TYR A 156 18.74 5.19 15.06
C TYR A 156 18.94 3.95 15.94
N ARG A 157 19.54 4.12 17.12
CA ARG A 157 19.68 3.03 18.11
C ARG A 157 18.31 2.51 18.55
N MET A 158 17.36 3.39 18.84
CA MET A 158 15.98 3.01 19.19
C MET A 158 15.33 2.16 18.09
N ILE A 159 15.48 2.55 16.83
CA ILE A 159 14.97 1.79 15.68
C ILE A 159 15.68 0.44 15.54
N GLY A 160 17.01 0.40 15.69
CA GLY A 160 17.82 -0.83 15.65
C GLY A 160 17.56 -1.79 16.81
N GLU A 161 17.04 -1.31 17.94
CA GLU A 161 16.51 -2.14 19.04
C GLU A 161 15.09 -2.66 18.75
N GLY A 162 14.48 -2.21 17.65
CA GLY A 162 13.11 -2.49 17.22
C GLY A 162 12.03 -1.90 18.11
N LYS A 163 12.32 -0.76 18.75
CA LYS A 163 11.33 0.05 19.47
C LYS A 163 10.58 0.94 18.47
N THR A 164 9.89 0.33 17.50
CA THR A 164 9.25 1.04 16.37
C THR A 164 7.72 1.15 16.48
N VAL A 165 7.16 0.84 17.66
CA VAL A 165 5.71 1.02 17.91
C VAL A 165 5.38 2.51 17.81
N GLY A 166 4.43 2.87 16.94
CA GLY A 166 4.06 4.27 16.67
C GLY A 166 5.03 5.04 15.77
N VAL A 167 6.06 4.36 15.22
CA VAL A 167 6.97 4.98 14.24
C VAL A 167 6.44 4.69 12.83
N PHE A 168 5.97 5.75 12.16
CA PHE A 168 5.34 5.65 10.85
C PHE A 168 6.14 4.79 9.86
N GLN A 169 5.43 3.91 9.13
CA GLN A 169 5.96 2.89 8.20
C GLN A 169 6.77 1.73 8.82
N LEU A 170 7.22 1.84 10.08
CA LEU A 170 8.10 0.85 10.72
C LEU A 170 7.39 -0.05 11.76
N GLU A 171 6.07 0.05 11.87
CA GLU A 171 5.29 -0.58 12.95
C GLU A 171 4.98 -2.07 12.73
N SER A 172 5.07 -2.57 11.49
CA SER A 172 4.71 -3.96 11.21
C SER A 172 5.72 -4.92 11.85
N PRO A 173 5.29 -6.06 12.43
CA PRO A 173 6.21 -6.98 13.12
C PRO A 173 7.39 -7.43 12.26
N GLY A 174 7.14 -7.67 10.98
CA GLY A 174 8.16 -8.06 10.02
C GLY A 174 9.16 -6.93 9.72
N MET A 175 8.67 -5.69 9.55
CA MET A 175 9.53 -4.51 9.38
C MET A 175 10.37 -4.23 10.63
N THR A 176 9.77 -4.34 11.82
CA THR A 176 10.49 -4.20 13.10
C THR A 176 11.62 -5.22 13.21
N SER A 177 11.36 -6.49 12.89
CA SER A 177 12.38 -7.54 12.91
C SER A 177 13.51 -7.24 11.91
N PHE A 178 13.16 -6.78 10.71
CA PHE A 178 14.13 -6.40 9.70
C PHE A 178 14.99 -5.20 10.13
N MET A 179 14.39 -4.16 10.73
CA MET A 179 15.13 -3.01 11.25
C MET A 179 16.11 -3.39 12.37
N LYS A 180 15.78 -4.39 13.19
CA LYS A 180 16.71 -4.95 14.19
C LYS A 180 17.93 -5.62 13.56
N GLU A 181 17.75 -6.27 12.41
CA GLU A 181 18.82 -6.94 11.69
C GLU A 181 19.70 -5.94 10.93
N LEU A 182 19.06 -4.95 10.31
CA LEU A 182 19.66 -3.87 9.55
C LEU A 182 20.49 -2.93 10.43
N LYS A 183 20.04 -2.67 11.67
CA LYS A 183 20.66 -1.71 12.62
C LYS A 183 21.00 -0.37 11.94
N PRO A 184 20.01 0.38 11.47
CA PRO A 184 20.25 1.64 10.75
C PRO A 184 21.10 2.58 11.59
N ASP A 185 22.01 3.32 10.96
CA ASP A 185 22.87 4.32 11.63
C ASP A 185 22.78 5.74 11.02
N ASN A 186 22.03 5.86 9.92
CA ASN A 186 21.78 7.09 9.16
C ASN A 186 20.39 7.02 8.49
N LEU A 187 19.98 8.11 7.82
CA LEU A 187 18.66 8.21 7.19
C LEU A 187 18.58 7.36 5.93
N GLU A 188 19.67 7.25 5.18
CA GLU A 188 19.79 6.47 3.95
C GLU A 188 19.46 5.00 4.18
N ASP A 189 19.85 4.43 5.32
CA ASP A 189 19.50 3.07 5.72
C ASP A 189 18.00 2.89 5.94
N ILE A 190 17.32 3.87 6.51
CA ILE A 190 15.86 3.84 6.71
C ILE A 190 15.17 3.87 5.33
N ILE A 191 15.63 4.75 4.45
CA ILE A 191 15.12 4.87 3.08
C ILE A 191 15.32 3.56 2.30
N ALA A 192 16.53 3.00 2.33
CA ALA A 192 16.85 1.72 1.71
C ALA A 192 16.03 0.58 2.31
N GLY A 193 15.90 0.55 3.64
CA GLY A 193 15.14 -0.48 4.35
C GLY A 193 13.65 -0.50 3.96
N ILE A 194 13.00 0.66 3.93
CA ILE A 194 11.60 0.79 3.49
C ILE A 194 11.44 0.40 2.01
N SER A 195 12.46 0.66 1.19
CA SER A 195 12.45 0.35 -0.24
C SER A 195 12.64 -1.15 -0.53
N LEU A 196 13.51 -1.82 0.24
CA LEU A 196 13.81 -3.25 0.15
C LEU A 196 12.69 -4.12 0.69
N TYR A 197 11.96 -3.66 1.71
CA TYR A 197 10.88 -4.41 2.35
C TYR A 197 9.58 -4.39 1.52
N ARG A 198 9.67 -4.78 0.24
CA ARG A 198 8.56 -4.90 -0.70
C ARG A 198 8.64 -6.23 -1.47
N PRO A 199 7.51 -6.82 -1.89
CA PRO A 199 7.52 -8.01 -2.73
C PRO A 199 8.38 -7.80 -3.99
N GLY A 200 9.41 -8.64 -4.18
CA GLY A 200 10.43 -8.47 -5.23
C GLY A 200 11.83 -8.19 -4.63
N PRO A 201 12.14 -6.94 -4.24
CA PRO A 201 13.45 -6.57 -3.69
C PRO A 201 13.76 -7.22 -2.33
N MET A 202 12.78 -7.82 -1.64
CA MET A 202 13.03 -8.56 -0.39
C MET A 202 14.08 -9.67 -0.53
N ALA A 203 14.26 -10.24 -1.72
CA ALA A 203 15.30 -11.25 -1.97
C ALA A 203 16.72 -10.68 -1.84
N GLU A 204 16.91 -9.38 -2.01
CA GLU A 204 18.20 -8.69 -1.93
C GLU A 204 18.55 -8.22 -0.50
N ILE A 205 17.62 -8.37 0.46
CA ILE A 205 17.84 -7.97 1.87
C ILE A 205 19.12 -8.61 2.46
N PRO A 206 19.36 -9.93 2.31
CA PRO A 206 20.58 -10.54 2.86
C PRO A 206 21.87 -9.94 2.28
N ARG A 207 21.87 -9.65 0.97
CA ARG A 207 23.01 -9.04 0.29
C ARG A 207 23.26 -7.61 0.79
N TYR A 208 22.21 -6.82 0.97
CA TYR A 208 22.32 -5.46 1.52
C TYR A 208 22.90 -5.49 2.95
N ILE A 209 22.41 -6.39 3.80
CA ILE A 209 22.88 -6.53 5.19
C ILE A 209 24.35 -7.01 5.23
N GLU A 210 24.74 -7.94 4.37
CA GLU A 210 26.14 -8.39 4.27
C GLU A 210 27.05 -7.26 3.80
N GLY A 211 26.66 -6.52 2.76
CA GLY A 211 27.42 -5.38 2.24
C GLY A 211 27.56 -4.27 3.27
N LYS A 212 26.51 -3.99 4.05
CA LYS A 212 26.58 -3.03 5.16
C LYS A 212 27.56 -3.48 6.26
N ARG A 213 27.52 -4.75 6.67
CA ARG A 213 28.40 -5.28 7.72
C ARG A 213 29.84 -5.45 7.27
N ASN A 214 30.04 -5.76 5.98
CA ASN A 214 31.33 -6.01 5.38
C ASN A 214 31.45 -5.22 4.05
N PRO A 215 31.72 -3.91 4.09
CA PRO A 215 31.80 -3.09 2.88
C PRO A 215 32.80 -3.62 1.85
N GLU A 216 33.89 -4.26 2.28
CA GLU A 216 34.93 -4.84 1.43
C GLU A 216 34.44 -6.01 0.55
N LYS A 217 33.34 -6.66 0.93
CA LYS A 217 32.72 -7.74 0.14
C LYS A 217 31.77 -7.22 -0.93
N THR A 218 31.55 -5.91 -0.99
CA THR A 218 30.64 -5.32 -1.97
C THR A 218 31.20 -5.50 -3.38
N HIS A 219 30.49 -6.28 -4.19
CA HIS A 219 30.84 -6.47 -5.59
C HIS A 219 30.07 -5.51 -6.49
N TYR A 220 30.80 -4.79 -7.34
CA TYR A 220 30.25 -3.98 -8.42
C TYR A 220 30.62 -4.62 -9.75
N GLU A 221 29.63 -4.78 -10.64
CA GLU A 221 29.84 -5.35 -11.98
C GLU A 221 30.80 -4.51 -12.83
N THR A 222 30.78 -3.19 -12.64
CA THR A 222 31.71 -2.25 -13.30
C THR A 222 32.09 -1.11 -12.36
N PRO A 223 33.29 -0.51 -12.50
CA PRO A 223 33.71 0.63 -11.67
C PRO A 223 32.79 1.85 -11.78
N ALA A 224 32.11 2.04 -12.91
CA ALA A 224 31.16 3.14 -13.09
C ALA A 224 29.99 3.07 -12.10
N LEU A 225 29.59 1.86 -11.69
CA LEU A 225 28.48 1.63 -10.76
C LEU A 225 28.83 1.94 -9.31
N GLU A 226 30.12 1.98 -8.94
CA GLU A 226 30.54 2.25 -7.56
C GLU A 226 30.02 3.61 -7.08
N SER A 227 30.14 4.65 -7.91
CA SER A 227 29.67 6.00 -7.57
C SER A 227 28.15 6.12 -7.36
N ILE A 228 27.38 5.15 -7.86
CA ILE A 228 25.91 5.14 -7.81
C ILE A 228 25.41 4.20 -6.71
N LEU A 229 26.05 3.03 -6.56
CA LEU A 229 25.59 1.95 -5.70
C LEU A 229 26.35 1.83 -4.38
N ASN A 230 27.37 2.66 -4.14
CA ASN A 230 28.08 2.66 -2.85
C ASN A 230 27.14 2.91 -1.66
N VAL A 231 26.16 3.82 -1.82
CA VAL A 231 25.14 4.13 -0.81
C VAL A 231 24.17 2.98 -0.54
N THR A 232 24.13 1.97 -1.42
CA THR A 232 23.28 0.78 -1.28
C THR A 232 24.06 -0.53 -1.27
N TYR A 233 25.37 -0.46 -1.03
CA TYR A 233 26.27 -1.61 -0.95
C TYR A 233 26.15 -2.54 -2.18
N GLY A 234 26.11 -1.95 -3.38
CA GLY A 234 26.05 -2.70 -4.64
C GLY A 234 24.67 -3.25 -5.01
N VAL A 235 23.62 -2.97 -4.21
CA VAL A 235 22.25 -3.43 -4.46
C VAL A 235 21.45 -2.36 -5.21
N MET A 236 20.80 -2.74 -6.31
CA MET A 236 19.95 -1.82 -7.09
C MET A 236 18.57 -1.63 -6.43
N VAL A 237 18.50 -0.75 -5.45
CA VAL A 237 17.28 -0.48 -4.67
C VAL A 237 16.38 0.56 -5.34
N TYR A 238 16.96 1.63 -5.89
CA TYR A 238 16.23 2.80 -6.37
C TYR A 238 15.94 2.74 -7.88
N GLN A 239 14.77 3.22 -8.30
CA GLN A 239 14.42 3.33 -9.72
C GLN A 239 15.32 4.32 -10.48
N GLY A 240 15.83 5.35 -9.79
CA GLY A 240 16.81 6.29 -10.36
C GLY A 240 18.14 5.62 -10.72
N ALA A 241 18.55 4.59 -9.95
CA ALA A 241 19.76 3.81 -10.22
C ALA A 241 19.61 2.87 -11.43
N LYS A 242 18.39 2.63 -11.92
CA LYS A 242 18.11 1.79 -13.10
C LYS A 242 18.11 2.57 -14.43
N ARG A 243 18.26 3.90 -14.41
CA ARG A 243 18.22 4.75 -15.61
C ARG A 243 19.61 5.05 -16.22
N CYS A 244 20.66 4.34 -15.79
CA CYS A 244 21.98 4.39 -16.40
C CYS A 244 22.20 3.21 -17.33
#